data_AF-A0A4Y7SFR6-F1
#
_entry.id   AF-A0A4Y7SFR6-F1
#
_cell.length_a   1.000
_cell.length_b   1.000
_cell.length_c   1.000
_cell.angle_alpha   90.00
_cell.angle_beta   90.00
_cell.angle_gamma   90.00
#
_symmetry.space_group_name_H-M   'P 1'
#
loop_
_entity.id
_entity.type
_entity.pdbx_description
1 polymer ?
#
loop_
_entity_poly.entity_id
_entity_poly.type
_entity_poly.pdbx_seq_one_letter_code
_entity_poly.pdbx_strand_id
1 'polypeptide(L)'
;MNLADYIQGLGPRTRYELEDGSYEVTKENPEVRRFVREHLEDINQLLHVLLDAGATISAKKLKIAVPEAVIMGQLMTYEGRKPERTKVAKIESWP
;
A
#
# COMPACT_ATOMS: atom_id res chain seq x y z
N MET A 1 1.52 7.22 18.32
CA MET A 1 1.54 6.53 17.02
C MET A 1 0.11 6.47 16.53
N ASN A 2 -0.26 7.17 15.46
CA ASN A 2 -1.65 7.26 15.03
C ASN A 2 -1.96 6.24 13.92
N LEU A 3 -3.23 5.95 13.68
CA LEU A 3 -3.69 4.99 12.67
C LEU A 3 -3.22 5.33 11.24
N ALA A 4 -3.02 6.62 10.92
CA ALA A 4 -2.51 7.07 9.64
C ALA A 4 -1.03 6.68 9.43
N ASP A 5 -0.21 6.60 10.48
CA ASP A 5 1.16 6.08 10.38
C ASP A 5 1.15 4.59 10.00
N TYR A 6 0.16 3.84 10.51
CA TYR A 6 0.01 2.40 10.26
C TYR A 6 -0.38 2.11 8.80
N ILE A 7 -1.35 2.87 8.25
CA ILE A 7 -1.83 2.69 6.87
C ILE A 7 -0.74 2.98 5.84
N GLN A 8 0.21 3.86 6.17
CA GLN A 8 1.23 4.36 5.25
C GLN A 8 2.51 3.52 5.26
N GLY A 9 2.63 2.56 6.17
CA GLY A 9 3.84 1.75 6.39
C GLY A 9 3.63 0.25 6.28
N LEU A 10 2.50 -0.23 5.73
CA LEU A 10 2.25 -1.67 5.55
C LEU A 10 3.10 -2.23 4.41
N GLY A 11 3.74 -3.36 4.67
CA GLY A 11 4.61 -4.06 3.75
C GLY A 11 6.08 -3.63 3.87
N PRO A 12 6.98 -4.37 3.21
CA PRO A 12 8.40 -4.10 3.26
C PRO A 12 8.77 -2.82 2.51
N ARG A 13 9.87 -2.20 2.94
CA ARG A 13 10.41 -0.99 2.32
C ARG A 13 10.98 -1.20 0.93
N THR A 14 11.28 -2.45 0.56
CA THR A 14 11.89 -2.83 -0.70
C THR A 14 11.06 -3.90 -1.38
N ARG A 15 11.20 -4.03 -2.70
CA ARG A 15 10.57 -5.10 -3.47
C ARG A 15 11.46 -6.34 -3.62
N TYR A 16 12.64 -6.34 -2.99
CA TYR A 16 13.65 -7.39 -3.16
C TYR A 16 13.98 -7.62 -4.65
N GLU A 17 14.31 -6.54 -5.34
CA GLU A 17 14.71 -6.56 -6.75
C GLU A 17 16.04 -7.30 -6.92
N LEU A 18 16.10 -8.17 -7.92
CA LEU A 18 17.28 -8.95 -8.27
C LEU A 18 18.00 -8.31 -9.48
N GLU A 19 19.27 -8.68 -9.68
CA GLU A 19 20.11 -8.11 -10.75
C GLU A 19 19.56 -8.38 -12.16
N ASP A 20 18.77 -9.44 -12.33
CA ASP A 20 18.11 -9.80 -13.59
C ASP A 20 16.82 -9.01 -13.86
N GLY A 21 16.43 -8.09 -12.97
CA GLY A 21 15.21 -7.30 -13.05
C GLY A 21 13.96 -8.04 -12.54
N SER A 22 14.11 -9.25 -12.01
CA SER A 22 13.05 -9.98 -11.32
C SER A 22 12.99 -9.61 -9.82
N TYR A 23 12.17 -10.32 -9.05
CA TYR A 23 11.98 -10.08 -7.62
C TYR A 23 12.15 -11.38 -6.84
N GLU A 24 12.59 -11.31 -5.59
CA GLU A 24 12.56 -12.46 -4.71
C GLU A 24 11.12 -13.01 -4.58
N VAL A 25 11.03 -14.33 -4.58
CA VAL A 25 9.78 -15.08 -4.41
C VAL A 25 9.77 -15.82 -3.10
N THR A 26 8.58 -16.18 -2.66
CA THR A 26 8.37 -16.93 -1.42
C THR A 26 8.88 -18.37 -1.59
N LYS A 27 9.56 -18.93 -0.59
CA LYS A 27 10.12 -20.30 -0.67
C LYS A 27 9.02 -21.35 -0.80
N GLU A 28 7.89 -21.11 -0.14
CA GLU A 28 6.74 -21.99 -0.09
C GLU A 28 5.89 -21.91 -1.38
N ASN A 29 5.91 -20.77 -2.07
CA ASN A 29 5.23 -20.57 -3.34
C ASN A 29 6.06 -19.63 -4.26
N PRO A 30 6.84 -20.20 -5.20
CA PRO A 30 7.66 -19.44 -6.12
C PRO A 30 6.90 -18.51 -7.08
N GLU A 31 5.57 -18.63 -7.19
CA GLU A 31 4.75 -17.73 -8.01
C GLU A 31 4.43 -16.42 -7.29
N VAL A 32 4.62 -16.37 -5.97
CA VAL A 32 4.28 -15.20 -5.14
C VAL A 32 5.54 -14.44 -4.78
N ARG A 33 5.63 -13.19 -5.24
CA ARG A 33 6.69 -12.27 -4.85
C ARG A 33 6.70 -12.06 -3.35
N ARG A 34 7.88 -12.11 -2.74
CA ARG A 34 8.07 -12.03 -1.30
C ARG A 34 7.42 -10.80 -0.68
N PHE A 35 7.61 -9.63 -1.29
CA PHE A 35 7.06 -8.38 -0.76
C PHE A 35 5.53 -8.33 -0.77
N VAL A 36 4.87 -9.05 -1.68
CA VAL A 36 3.40 -9.14 -1.74
C VAL A 36 2.91 -9.95 -0.55
N ARG A 37 3.57 -11.07 -0.24
CA ARG A 37 3.24 -11.90 0.92
C ARG A 37 3.40 -11.11 2.23
N GLU A 38 4.55 -10.48 2.43
CA GLU A 38 4.82 -9.70 3.65
C GLU A 38 3.79 -8.57 3.83
N HIS A 39 3.40 -7.88 2.76
CA HIS A 39 2.34 -6.88 2.81
C HIS A 39 0.97 -7.46 3.19
N LEU A 40 0.63 -8.67 2.72
CA LEU A 40 -0.62 -9.34 3.07
C LEU A 40 -0.63 -9.80 4.54
N GLU A 41 0.51 -10.19 5.08
CA GLU A 41 0.66 -10.52 6.51
C GLU A 41 0.40 -9.29 7.40
N ASP A 42 0.98 -8.15 7.04
CA ASP A 42 0.74 -6.88 7.74
C ASP A 42 -0.73 -6.46 7.67
N ILE A 43 -1.36 -6.61 6.51
CA ILE A 43 -2.79 -6.33 6.34
C ILE A 43 -3.64 -7.28 7.19
N ASN A 44 -3.32 -8.57 7.21
CA ASN A 44 -4.06 -9.54 8.01
C ASN A 44 -4.03 -9.15 9.50
N GLN A 45 -2.86 -8.78 10.02
CA GLN A 45 -2.73 -8.29 11.39
C GLN A 45 -3.55 -7.00 11.62
N LEU A 46 -3.50 -6.05 10.69
CA LEU A 46 -4.30 -4.83 10.78
C LEU A 46 -5.81 -5.12 10.79
N LEU A 47 -6.28 -6.05 9.96
CA LEU A 47 -7.69 -6.43 9.91
C LEU A 47 -8.15 -7.04 11.24
N HIS A 48 -7.31 -7.86 11.87
CA HIS A 48 -7.59 -8.39 13.21
C HIS A 48 -7.68 -7.28 14.27
N VAL A 49 -6.72 -6.33 14.27
CA VAL A 49 -6.74 -5.20 15.21
C VAL A 49 -8.00 -4.34 15.01
N LEU A 50 -8.41 -4.10 13.77
CA LEU A 50 -9.62 -3.34 13.47
C LEU A 50 -10.90 -4.09 13.89
N LEU A 51 -10.92 -5.41 13.70
CA LEU A 51 -12.02 -6.27 14.15
C LEU A 51 -12.15 -6.24 15.68
N ASP A 52 -11.04 -6.39 16.40
CA ASP A 52 -11.01 -6.38 17.87
C ASP A 52 -11.43 -5.01 18.44
N ALA A 53 -11.14 -3.92 17.72
CA ALA A 53 -11.60 -2.58 18.05
C ALA A 53 -13.09 -2.32 17.71
N GLY A 54 -13.79 -3.28 17.11
CA GLY A 54 -15.18 -3.13 16.67
C GLY A 54 -15.34 -2.18 15.47
N ALA A 55 -14.28 -1.93 14.71
CA ALA A 55 -14.31 -1.06 13.55
C ALA A 55 -14.84 -1.81 12.30
N THR A 56 -15.63 -1.11 11.48
CA THR A 56 -16.13 -1.65 10.21
C THR A 56 -15.40 -1.02 9.03
N ILE A 57 -14.91 -1.86 8.11
CA ILE A 57 -14.21 -1.43 6.90
C ILE A 57 -15.14 -1.61 5.69
N SER A 58 -15.21 -0.59 4.83
CA SER A 58 -15.92 -0.72 3.57
C SER A 58 -15.09 -1.53 2.56
N ALA A 59 -15.50 -2.76 2.28
CA ALA A 59 -14.86 -3.61 1.27
C ALA A 59 -14.76 -2.91 -0.10
N LYS A 60 -15.79 -2.13 -0.49
CA LYS A 60 -15.81 -1.37 -1.75
C LYS A 60 -14.71 -0.30 -1.85
N LYS A 61 -14.26 0.24 -0.71
CA LYS A 61 -13.23 1.29 -0.66
C LYS A 61 -11.83 0.71 -0.40
N LEU A 62 -11.73 -0.57 -0.08
CA LEU A 62 -10.49 -1.22 0.29
C LEU A 62 -9.64 -1.43 -0.96
N LYS A 63 -8.37 -1.02 -0.89
CA LYS A 63 -7.35 -1.27 -1.92
C LYS A 63 -6.21 -2.03 -1.26
N ILE A 64 -5.95 -3.26 -1.71
CA ILE A 64 -4.93 -4.16 -1.17
C ILE A 64 -4.00 -4.58 -2.30
N ALA A 65 -2.69 -4.64 -2.03
CA ALA A 65 -1.68 -5.12 -2.98
C ALA A 65 -1.71 -4.41 -4.34
N VAL A 66 -1.98 -3.09 -4.33
CA VAL A 66 -1.94 -2.24 -5.53
C VAL A 66 -0.62 -1.47 -5.59
N PRO A 67 -0.03 -1.24 -6.78
CA PRO A 67 1.23 -0.50 -6.90
C PRO A 67 1.10 0.97 -6.52
N GLU A 68 -0.10 1.54 -6.67
CA GLU A 68 -0.40 2.93 -6.32
C GLU A 68 -1.82 3.08 -5.77
N ALA A 69 -2.00 3.96 -4.79
CA ALA A 69 -3.31 4.25 -4.21
C ALA A 69 -3.45 5.74 -3.84
N VAL A 70 -4.63 6.31 -4.06
CA VAL A 70 -4.95 7.65 -3.57
C VAL A 70 -5.50 7.55 -2.16
N ILE A 71 -4.74 8.03 -1.18
CA ILE A 71 -5.09 8.04 0.25
C ILE A 71 -5.10 9.48 0.72
N MET A 72 -6.23 9.94 1.26
CA MET A 72 -6.41 11.33 1.70
C MET A 72 -6.06 12.38 0.62
N GLY A 73 -6.26 12.02 -0.66
CA GLY A 73 -5.94 12.85 -1.82
C GLY A 73 -4.44 13.14 -2.00
N GLN A 74 -3.60 12.22 -1.54
CA GLN A 74 -2.22 12.05 -1.93
C GLN A 74 -2.11 10.74 -2.72
N LEU A 75 -1.35 10.75 -3.81
CA LEU A 75 -0.99 9.52 -4.53
C LEU A 75 0.17 8.86 -3.78
N MET A 76 -0.05 7.66 -3.26
CA MET A 76 0.98 6.84 -2.66
C MET A 76 1.53 5.89 -3.73
N THR A 77 2.83 5.93 -3.96
CA THR A 77 3.56 5.03 -4.84
C THR A 77 4.71 4.39 -4.08
N TYR A 78 5.40 3.44 -4.71
CA TYR A 78 6.63 2.85 -4.15
C TYR A 78 7.73 3.89 -3.86
N GLU A 79 7.83 4.91 -4.71
CA GLU A 79 8.80 6.00 -4.55
C GLU A 79 8.42 6.99 -3.43
N GLY A 80 7.23 6.82 -2.84
CA GLY A 80 6.72 7.67 -1.78
C GLY A 80 5.46 8.43 -2.19
N ARG A 81 5.29 9.64 -1.63
CA ARG A 81 4.07 10.43 -1.77
C ARG A 81 4.20 11.41 -2.93
N LYS A 82 3.19 11.43 -3.78
CA LYS A 82 3.04 12.39 -4.87
C LYS A 82 1.69 13.11 -4.73
N PRO A 83 1.58 14.36 -5.18
CA PRO A 83 0.29 15.04 -5.23
C PRO A 83 -0.64 14.31 -6.20
N GLU A 84 -1.93 14.26 -5.86
CA GLU A 84 -2.94 13.68 -6.75
C GLU A 84 -3.05 14.52 -8.03
N ARG A 85 -2.94 13.88 -9.21
CA ARG A 85 -2.92 14.58 -10.50
C ARG A 85 -4.10 15.53 -10.71
N THR A 86 -5.29 15.15 -10.25
CA THR A 86 -6.50 15.98 -10.36
C THR A 86 -6.41 17.26 -9.53
N LYS A 87 -5.72 17.23 -8.39
CA LYS A 87 -5.46 18.42 -7.56
C LYS A 87 -4.40 19.31 -8.18
N VAL A 88 -3.34 18.73 -8.74
CA VAL A 88 -2.30 19.48 -9.46
C VAL A 88 -2.91 20.21 -10.65
N ALA A 89 -3.69 19.50 -11.48
CA ALA A 89 -4.33 20.08 -12.65
C ALA A 89 -5.23 21.28 -12.32
N LYS A 90 -5.95 21.23 -11.19
CA LYS A 90 -6.79 22.35 -10.72
C LYS A 90 -5.99 23.60 -10.37
N ILE A 91 -4.77 23.44 -9.86
CA ILE A 91 -3.87 24.56 -9.54
C ILE A 91 -3.26 25.11 -10.83
N GLU A 92 -2.83 24.23 -11.74
CA GLU A 92 -2.25 24.62 -13.02
C GLU A 92 -3.24 25.34 -13.93
N SER A 93 -4.51 24.93 -13.90
CA SER A 93 -5.59 25.54 -14.68
C SER A 93 -6.27 26.72 -14.00
N TRP A 94 -5.71 27.24 -12.90
CA TRP A 94 -6.29 28.36 -12.19
C TRP A 94 -5.99 29.67 -12.96
N PRO A 95 -7.01 30.44 -13.40
CA PRO A 95 -6.81 31.75 -14.06
C PRO A 95 -6.24 32.84 -13.14
#